data_AF-A0A6I5W8J8-F1
#
_entry.id   AF-A0A6I5W8J8-F1
#
_cell.length_a   1.000
_cell.length_b   1.000
_cell.length_c   1.000
_cell.angle_alpha   90.00
_cell.angle_beta   90.00
_cell.angle_gamma   90.00
#
_symmetry.space_group_name_H-M   'P 1'
#
loop_
_entity.id
_entity.type
_entity.pdbx_description
1 polymer ?
#
loop_
_entity_poly.entity_id
_entity_poly.type
_entity_poly.pdbx_seq_one_letter_code
_entity_poly.pdbx_strand_id
1 'polypeptide(L)'
;MSGAGLPAAALATALAVAVLSSGCTGPEKEAPMPAEHTPAPAGGSDSPPPSASAGSPARTGPALSSTTLPTMGPPTAPPKRPTDPYRANVLAGRITRGGDGPCYGLTTDDGREYALHGAGVGTFATGTWVRVTIGPATPGVDCGAGIPATIVKISPVG
;
A
#
# COMPACT_ATOMS: atom_id res chain seq x y z
N MET A 1 8.66 44.53 49.60
CA MET A 1 8.39 44.46 48.14
C MET A 1 7.00 43.89 47.96
N SER A 2 6.10 44.72 47.45
CA SER A 2 4.77 44.39 46.91
C SER A 2 4.85 43.18 45.96
N GLY A 3 3.87 42.32 45.73
CA GLY A 3 2.45 42.25 46.06
C GLY A 3 1.89 41.09 45.22
N ALA A 4 0.97 40.31 45.80
CA ALA A 4 0.39 39.10 45.23
C ALA A 4 -0.51 39.36 44.00
N GLY A 5 -0.73 38.32 43.19
CA GLY A 5 -1.75 38.34 42.14
C GLY A 5 -1.82 37.06 41.31
N LEU A 6 -2.35 35.97 41.89
CA LEU A 6 -2.90 34.83 41.13
C LEU A 6 -4.38 35.11 40.84
N PRO A 7 -4.87 35.06 39.60
CA PRO A 7 -6.30 34.95 39.36
C PRO A 7 -6.70 33.46 39.28
N ALA A 8 -7.31 33.00 40.36
CA ALA A 8 -8.26 31.90 40.32
C ALA A 8 -9.60 32.45 39.80
N ALA A 9 -10.13 31.89 38.72
CA ALA A 9 -11.54 32.03 38.37
C ALA A 9 -11.99 30.78 37.61
N ALA A 10 -12.52 29.84 38.39
CA ALA A 10 -13.34 28.76 37.89
C ALA A 10 -14.69 29.31 37.41
N LEU A 11 -15.12 28.93 36.22
CA LEU A 11 -16.51 29.00 35.80
C LEU A 11 -16.84 27.67 35.10
N ALA A 12 -17.48 26.79 35.86
CA ALA A 12 -18.19 25.64 35.37
C ALA A 12 -19.61 26.06 34.99
N THR A 13 -20.07 25.71 33.78
CA THR A 13 -21.49 25.59 33.47
C THR A 13 -21.69 24.49 32.44
N ALA A 14 -22.47 23.49 32.87
CA ALA A 14 -22.96 22.35 32.12
C ALA A 14 -24.16 22.70 31.21
N LEU A 15 -24.68 21.69 30.50
CA LEU A 15 -25.86 21.59 29.60
C LEU A 15 -25.50 21.61 28.10
N ALA A 16 -26.02 20.74 27.22
CA ALA A 16 -26.98 19.65 27.36
C ALA A 16 -26.91 18.73 26.12
N VAL A 17 -27.44 17.53 26.32
CA VAL A 17 -27.60 16.39 25.42
C VAL A 17 -28.42 16.70 24.17
N ALA A 18 -28.02 16.16 23.02
CA ALA A 18 -28.92 15.74 21.95
C ALA A 18 -28.36 14.51 21.22
N VAL A 19 -28.76 13.32 21.69
CA VAL A 19 -28.59 12.05 20.99
C VAL A 19 -29.66 11.98 19.91
N LEU A 20 -29.26 11.96 18.64
CA LEU A 20 -30.13 11.65 17.50
C LEU A 20 -29.76 10.27 16.97
N SER A 21 -30.36 9.25 17.58
CA SER A 21 -30.42 7.88 17.07
C SER A 21 -31.67 7.75 16.19
N SER A 22 -31.47 7.81 14.87
CA SER A 22 -32.45 7.51 13.82
C SER A 22 -31.70 6.79 12.71
N GLY A 23 -32.02 5.61 12.19
CA GLY A 23 -33.05 4.61 12.40
C GLY A 23 -32.54 3.31 11.73
N CYS A 24 -32.90 2.15 12.25
CA CYS A 24 -33.80 1.18 11.60
C CYS A 24 -33.38 0.63 10.22
N THR A 25 -33.00 -0.65 10.29
CA THR A 25 -33.47 -1.80 9.48
C THR A 25 -33.09 -1.92 8.00
N GLY A 26 -32.37 -3.00 7.74
CA GLY A 26 -32.43 -3.73 6.46
C GLY A 26 -31.59 -5.00 6.50
N PRO A 27 -32.13 -6.15 6.91
CA PRO A 27 -31.53 -7.45 6.66
C PRO A 27 -32.35 -8.21 5.61
N GLU A 28 -32.05 -8.03 4.33
CA GLU A 28 -32.48 -8.90 3.24
C GLU A 28 -31.36 -8.76 2.18
N LYS A 29 -30.74 -9.80 1.64
CA LYS A 29 -31.31 -11.06 1.18
C LYS A 29 -30.17 -12.05 0.91
N GLU A 30 -30.21 -13.18 1.60
CA GLU A 30 -29.51 -14.38 1.20
C GLU A 30 -30.11 -14.87 -0.13
N ALA A 31 -29.27 -15.06 -1.15
CA ALA A 31 -29.61 -15.82 -2.33
C ALA A 31 -28.55 -16.92 -2.49
N PRO A 32 -28.88 -18.19 -2.14
CA PRO A 32 -28.00 -19.31 -2.38
C PRO A 32 -28.23 -19.90 -3.78
N MET A 33 -27.15 -19.93 -4.58
CA MET A 33 -26.83 -20.91 -5.66
C MET A 33 -27.80 -20.91 -6.88
N PRO A 34 -27.49 -21.48 -8.08
CA PRO A 34 -26.56 -22.60 -8.35
C PRO A 34 -25.79 -22.56 -9.70
N ALA A 35 -25.12 -23.68 -9.96
CA ALA A 35 -24.62 -24.19 -11.25
C ALA A 35 -23.24 -23.68 -11.70
N GLU A 36 -22.16 -24.40 -11.39
CA GLU A 36 -21.74 -25.62 -12.11
C GLU A 36 -21.33 -25.28 -13.54
N HIS A 37 -20.05 -24.93 -13.72
CA HIS A 37 -19.41 -25.02 -15.02
C HIS A 37 -18.75 -26.39 -15.13
N THR A 38 -19.47 -27.30 -15.75
CA THR A 38 -18.97 -28.60 -16.23
C THR A 38 -17.79 -28.38 -17.18
N PRO A 39 -16.62 -29.04 -16.97
CA PRO A 39 -15.58 -29.08 -17.98
C PRO A 39 -15.94 -30.14 -19.03
N ALA A 40 -16.04 -29.74 -20.30
CA ALA A 40 -16.14 -30.67 -21.42
C ALA A 40 -14.73 -31.19 -21.79
N PRO A 41 -14.49 -32.52 -21.82
CA PRO A 41 -13.29 -33.08 -22.41
C PRO A 41 -13.54 -33.41 -23.88
N ALA A 42 -12.78 -32.77 -24.78
CA ALA A 42 -12.53 -33.28 -26.12
C ALA A 42 -10.99 -33.38 -26.22
N GLY A 43 -10.37 -34.55 -26.26
CA GLY A 43 -10.75 -35.69 -27.09
C GLY A 43 -10.20 -35.42 -28.49
N GLY A 44 -8.89 -35.61 -28.66
CA GLY A 44 -8.18 -35.33 -29.90
C GLY A 44 -6.84 -36.04 -29.93
N SER A 45 -6.89 -37.37 -29.93
CA SER A 45 -5.77 -38.20 -30.37
C SER A 45 -5.71 -38.13 -31.89
N ASP A 46 -4.69 -37.50 -32.43
CA ASP A 46 -4.28 -37.72 -33.81
C ASP A 46 -2.75 -37.66 -33.88
N SER A 47 -2.14 -38.85 -33.75
CA SER A 47 -0.74 -39.08 -34.08
C SER A 47 -0.63 -39.37 -35.58
N PRO A 48 0.02 -38.51 -36.37
CA PRO A 48 0.50 -38.92 -37.69
C PRO A 48 1.80 -39.76 -37.57
N PRO A 49 2.01 -40.72 -38.49
CA PRO A 49 3.10 -41.70 -38.45
C PRO A 49 4.49 -41.07 -38.67
N PRO A 50 5.58 -41.69 -38.17
CA PRO A 50 6.93 -41.24 -38.44
C PRO A 50 7.36 -41.72 -39.83
N SER A 51 7.68 -40.81 -40.75
CA SER A 51 8.47 -41.12 -41.94
C SER A 51 9.00 -39.88 -42.62
N ALA A 52 10.27 -39.59 -42.40
CA ALA A 52 11.27 -39.44 -43.46
C ALA A 52 12.60 -39.04 -42.81
N SER A 53 13.53 -39.99 -42.71
CA SER A 53 14.94 -39.68 -42.52
C SER A 53 15.42 -38.96 -43.77
N ALA A 54 15.27 -37.63 -43.80
CA ALA A 54 15.97 -36.79 -44.74
C ALA A 54 17.46 -36.82 -44.38
N GLY A 55 18.24 -37.55 -45.18
CA GLY A 55 19.69 -37.57 -45.06
C GLY A 55 20.24 -36.14 -45.11
N SER A 56 20.83 -35.70 -43.99
CA SER A 56 21.54 -34.43 -43.96
C SER A 56 22.80 -34.53 -44.83
N PRO A 57 23.13 -33.53 -45.66
CA PRO A 57 24.41 -33.50 -46.35
C PRO A 57 25.51 -33.43 -45.29
N ALA A 58 26.40 -34.41 -45.29
CA ALA A 58 27.57 -34.43 -44.42
C ALA A 58 28.45 -33.22 -44.73
N ARG A 59 28.40 -32.18 -43.89
CA ARG A 59 29.36 -31.09 -43.92
C ARG A 59 30.71 -31.63 -43.44
N THR A 60 31.65 -31.84 -44.35
CA THR A 60 33.02 -32.31 -44.10
C THR A 60 33.95 -31.21 -43.55
N GLY A 61 33.44 -30.37 -42.63
CA GLY A 61 34.27 -29.43 -41.88
C GLY A 61 34.76 -30.06 -40.57
N PRO A 62 35.93 -29.67 -40.03
CA PRO A 62 36.33 -30.06 -38.68
C PRO A 62 35.22 -29.67 -37.69
N ALA A 63 34.79 -30.62 -36.86
CA ALA A 63 33.81 -30.35 -35.82
C ALA A 63 34.37 -29.28 -34.86
N LEU A 64 33.63 -28.20 -34.65
CA LEU A 64 33.97 -27.21 -33.63
C LEU A 64 33.88 -27.90 -32.26
N SER A 65 34.93 -27.80 -31.44
CA SER A 65 34.95 -28.34 -30.09
C SER A 65 33.77 -27.81 -29.28
N SER A 66 32.96 -28.71 -28.73
CA SER A 66 31.90 -28.34 -27.78
C SER A 66 32.55 -27.97 -26.45
N THR A 67 32.71 -26.67 -26.19
CA THR A 67 33.07 -26.19 -24.85
C THR A 67 31.86 -26.35 -23.94
N THR A 68 31.94 -27.25 -22.95
CA THR A 68 30.90 -27.39 -21.93
C THR A 68 30.94 -26.18 -21.01
N LEU A 69 29.83 -25.42 -20.95
CA LEU A 69 29.73 -24.29 -20.02
C LEU A 69 29.66 -24.81 -18.58
N PRO A 70 30.38 -24.20 -17.63
CA PRO A 70 30.21 -24.52 -16.22
C PRO A 70 28.77 -24.20 -15.81
N THR A 71 28.11 -25.19 -15.21
CA THR A 71 26.80 -24.99 -14.57
C THR A 71 27.02 -24.38 -13.19
N MET A 72 26.43 -23.21 -12.93
CA MET A 72 26.37 -22.65 -11.58
C MET A 72 25.44 -23.51 -10.71
N GLY A 73 25.91 -23.89 -9.52
CA GLY A 73 25.10 -24.60 -8.53
C GLY A 73 24.04 -23.70 -7.88
N PRO A 74 23.03 -24.29 -7.23
CA PRO A 74 22.03 -23.54 -6.48
C PRO A 74 22.67 -22.80 -5.29
N PRO A 75 22.06 -21.69 -4.83
CA PRO A 75 22.55 -20.96 -3.67
C PRO A 75 22.59 -21.86 -2.43
N THR A 76 23.69 -21.80 -1.68
CA THR A 76 23.96 -22.66 -0.51
C THR A 76 23.25 -22.21 0.77
N ALA A 77 22.63 -21.03 0.78
CA ALA A 77 21.92 -20.52 1.95
C ALA A 77 20.78 -19.57 1.56
N PRO A 78 19.71 -19.49 2.39
CA PRO A 78 18.69 -18.46 2.24
C PRO A 78 19.25 -17.04 2.37
N PRO A 79 18.59 -16.03 1.77
CA PRO A 79 18.98 -14.63 1.92
C PRO A 79 18.98 -14.20 3.40
N LYS A 80 20.04 -13.50 3.83
CA LYS A 80 20.17 -12.97 5.20
C LYS A 80 19.44 -11.65 5.43
N ARG A 81 18.95 -11.01 4.37
CA ARG A 81 18.22 -9.74 4.43
C ARG A 81 16.89 -9.89 3.71
N PRO A 82 15.87 -9.10 4.09
CA PRO A 82 14.64 -9.01 3.31
C PRO A 82 14.97 -8.75 1.85
N THR A 83 14.33 -9.50 0.96
CA THR A 83 14.39 -9.24 -0.49
C THR A 83 13.75 -7.89 -0.84
N ASP A 84 12.83 -7.40 0.01
CA ASP A 84 12.20 -6.09 -0.09
C ASP A 84 12.59 -5.18 1.10
N PRO A 85 13.46 -4.18 0.91
CA PRO A 85 13.84 -3.26 1.97
C PRO A 85 12.74 -2.22 2.23
N TYR A 86 12.15 -2.23 3.43
CA TYR A 86 11.24 -1.17 3.87
C TYR A 86 11.97 0.19 3.89
N ARG A 87 11.41 1.18 3.22
CA ARG A 87 11.90 2.56 3.27
C ARG A 87 11.31 3.25 4.49
N ALA A 88 12.13 3.56 5.49
CA ALA A 88 11.67 4.16 6.76
C ALA A 88 10.93 5.49 6.61
N ASN A 89 11.16 6.21 5.51
CA ASN A 89 10.53 7.50 5.20
C ASN A 89 9.29 7.38 4.29
N VAL A 90 8.86 6.16 3.96
CA VAL A 90 7.63 5.93 3.18
C VAL A 90 6.57 5.39 4.13
N LEU A 91 5.45 6.09 4.18
CA LEU A 91 4.28 5.73 4.95
C LEU A 91 3.16 5.32 3.99
N ALA A 92 2.41 4.31 4.37
CA ALA A 92 1.11 4.02 3.80
C ALA A 92 0.07 4.25 4.89
N GLY A 93 -1.08 4.80 4.52
CA GLY A 93 -2.12 5.09 5.47
C GLY A 93 -3.33 5.78 4.86
N ARG A 94 -4.29 6.07 5.73
CA ARG A 94 -5.55 6.73 5.39
C ARG A 94 -5.53 8.18 5.85
N ILE A 95 -5.96 9.08 4.98
CA ILE A 95 -6.14 10.50 5.33
C ILE A 95 -7.29 10.61 6.35
N THR A 96 -7.02 11.13 7.55
CA THR A 96 -8.03 11.37 8.60
C THR A 96 -8.47 12.83 8.65
N ARG A 97 -7.62 13.73 8.19
CA ARG A 97 -7.91 15.15 8.00
C ARG A 97 -7.29 15.57 6.68
N GLY A 98 -8.06 16.18 5.80
CA GLY A 98 -7.58 16.62 4.49
C GLY A 98 -8.56 17.58 3.84
N GLY A 99 -8.30 17.91 2.58
CA GLY A 99 -9.00 18.92 1.81
C GLY A 99 -7.99 19.70 0.97
N ASP A 100 -8.26 20.99 0.74
CA ASP A 100 -7.43 21.87 -0.10
C ASP A 100 -6.28 22.55 0.66
N GLY A 101 -6.19 22.31 1.97
CA GLY A 101 -5.23 22.95 2.85
C GLY A 101 -3.85 22.26 2.84
N PRO A 102 -2.79 22.97 3.26
CA PRO A 102 -1.45 22.39 3.33
C PRO A 102 -1.28 21.41 4.50
N CYS A 103 -2.28 21.26 5.37
CA CYS A 103 -2.22 20.38 6.54
C CYS A 103 -3.11 19.16 6.35
N TYR A 104 -2.51 17.99 6.57
CA TYR A 104 -3.14 16.68 6.46
C TYR A 104 -2.92 15.86 7.72
N GLY A 105 -3.93 15.11 8.13
CA GLY A 105 -3.82 14.04 9.11
C GLY A 105 -3.72 12.70 8.39
N LEU A 106 -2.76 11.87 8.77
CA LEU A 106 -2.58 10.52 8.23
C LEU A 106 -2.54 9.53 9.39
N THR A 107 -3.33 8.47 9.31
CA THR A 107 -3.18 7.30 10.19
C THR A 107 -2.59 6.17 9.38
N THR A 108 -1.42 5.66 9.78
CA THR A 108 -0.80 4.50 9.14
C THR A 108 -1.51 3.20 9.54
N ASP A 109 -1.26 2.13 8.79
CA ASP A 109 -1.83 0.80 9.08
C ASP A 109 -1.48 0.29 10.50
N ASP A 110 -0.33 0.70 11.04
CA ASP A 110 0.10 0.40 12.41
C ASP A 110 -0.61 1.25 13.49
N GLY A 111 -1.58 2.09 13.10
CA GLY A 111 -2.34 2.97 14.00
C GLY A 111 -1.60 4.24 14.42
N ARG A 112 -0.46 4.57 13.79
CA ARG A 112 0.31 5.77 14.14
C ARG A 112 -0.25 6.99 13.41
N GLU A 113 -0.48 8.05 14.17
CA GLU A 113 -1.00 9.31 13.65
C GLU A 113 0.12 10.29 13.30
N TYR A 114 -0.02 10.92 12.15
CA TYR A 114 0.92 11.90 11.60
C TYR A 114 0.19 13.20 11.26
N ALA A 115 0.81 14.31 11.66
CA ALA A 115 0.44 15.66 11.27
C ALA A 115 1.35 16.10 10.12
N LEU A 116 0.84 16.03 8.91
CA LEU A 116 1.61 16.25 7.69
C LEU A 116 1.42 17.66 7.16
N HIS A 117 2.51 18.35 6.87
CA HIS A 117 2.51 19.62 6.16
C HIS A 117 2.97 19.41 4.71
N GLY A 118 2.17 19.82 3.72
CA GLY A 118 2.50 19.78 2.31
C GLY A 118 1.84 20.92 1.55
N ALA A 119 2.56 22.01 1.32
CA ALA A 119 2.09 23.10 0.48
C ALA A 119 2.17 22.68 -1.01
N GLY A 120 1.05 22.83 -1.74
CA GLY A 120 1.02 22.57 -3.18
C GLY A 120 1.12 21.10 -3.59
N VAL A 121 0.85 20.16 -2.68
CA VAL A 121 0.94 18.72 -2.97
C VAL A 121 -0.34 18.13 -3.60
N GLY A 122 -1.33 18.98 -3.87
CA GLY A 122 -2.66 18.60 -4.35
C GLY A 122 -3.72 18.70 -3.25
N THR A 123 -4.89 18.11 -3.51
CA THR A 123 -6.03 18.01 -2.58
C THR A 123 -6.31 16.53 -2.34
N PHE A 124 -6.35 16.11 -1.08
CA PHE A 124 -6.68 14.72 -0.71
C PHE A 124 -7.87 14.71 0.25
N ALA A 125 -8.96 14.06 -0.18
CA ALA A 125 -10.15 13.94 0.64
C ALA A 125 -9.90 13.03 1.85
N THR A 126 -10.55 13.35 2.97
CA THR A 126 -10.62 12.45 4.12
C THR A 126 -11.12 11.08 3.70
N GLY A 127 -10.46 10.03 4.19
CA GLY A 127 -10.75 8.65 3.88
C GLY A 127 -9.92 8.06 2.74
N THR A 128 -9.21 8.89 1.98
CA THR A 128 -8.35 8.45 0.86
C THR A 128 -7.16 7.65 1.38
N TRP A 129 -6.85 6.53 0.72
CA TRP A 129 -5.63 5.78 0.93
C TRP A 129 -4.50 6.39 0.13
N VAL A 130 -3.38 6.65 0.80
CA VAL A 130 -2.22 7.31 0.18
C VAL A 130 -0.93 6.61 0.55
N ARG A 131 0.04 6.74 -0.35
CA ARG A 131 1.45 6.49 -0.06
C ARG A 131 2.16 7.83 0.01
N VAL A 132 2.81 8.09 1.13
CA VAL A 132 3.48 9.37 1.43
C VAL A 132 4.96 9.14 1.69
N THR A 133 5.81 9.88 1.00
CA THR A 133 7.21 10.04 1.39
C THR A 133 7.32 11.26 2.28
N ILE A 134 7.81 11.08 3.50
CA ILE A 134 7.95 12.15 4.49
C ILE A 134 9.40 12.63 4.64
N GLY A 135 9.53 13.89 5.03
CA GLY A 135 10.76 14.52 5.48
C GLY A 135 10.62 15.09 6.89
N PRO A 136 11.66 15.78 7.40
CA PRO A 136 11.60 16.42 8.71
C PRO A 136 10.47 17.44 8.79
N ALA A 137 9.96 17.67 10.00
CA ALA A 137 8.92 18.68 10.26
C ALA A 137 9.39 20.08 9.85
N THR A 138 8.45 20.88 9.33
CA THR A 138 8.70 22.30 9.06
C THR A 138 8.66 23.08 10.38
N PRO A 139 9.71 23.82 10.76
CA PRO A 139 9.72 24.56 12.03
C PRO A 139 8.66 25.66 12.03
N GLY A 140 7.95 25.81 13.16
CA GLY A 140 6.91 26.83 13.33
C GLY A 140 5.57 26.51 12.65
N VAL A 141 5.43 25.34 12.01
CA VAL A 141 4.16 24.88 11.44
C VAL A 141 3.54 23.83 12.36
N ASP A 142 2.30 24.09 12.80
CA ASP A 142 1.49 23.16 13.58
C ASP A 142 0.25 22.75 12.77
N CYS A 143 0.24 21.50 12.31
CA CYS A 143 -0.90 20.90 11.60
C CYS A 143 -1.86 20.12 12.53
N GLY A 144 -1.64 20.20 13.85
CA GLY A 144 -2.43 19.58 14.90
C GLY A 144 -1.81 18.29 15.43
N ALA A 145 -2.67 17.43 16.02
CA ALA A 145 -2.25 16.22 16.71
C ALA A 145 -1.56 15.19 15.79
N GLY A 146 -0.58 14.48 16.36
CA GLY A 146 0.19 13.43 15.69
C GLY A 146 1.67 13.80 15.57
N ILE A 147 2.41 12.94 14.88
CA ILE A 147 3.85 13.14 14.66
C ILE A 147 4.03 14.16 13.53
N PRO A 148 4.68 15.32 13.77
CA PRO A 148 4.84 16.34 12.75
C PRO A 148 5.85 15.88 11.70
N ALA A 149 5.48 16.00 10.42
CA ALA A 149 6.36 15.70 9.30
C ALA A 149 5.97 16.53 8.07
N THR A 150 6.91 16.66 7.12
CA THR A 150 6.66 17.35 5.85
C THR A 150 6.44 16.34 4.73
N ILE A 151 5.47 16.59 3.86
CA ILE A 151 5.20 15.78 2.67
C ILE A 151 6.26 16.13 1.60
N VAL A 152 7.08 15.14 1.25
CA VAL A 152 8.01 15.23 0.10
C VAL A 152 7.31 14.75 -1.17
N LYS A 153 6.52 13.68 -1.06
CA LYS A 153 5.72 13.13 -2.15
C LYS A 153 4.48 12.46 -1.58
N ILE A 154 3.36 12.58 -2.28
CA ILE A 154 2.11 11.91 -1.92
C ILE A 154 1.44 11.41 -3.19
N SER A 155 0.83 10.23 -3.12
CA SER A 155 0.09 9.64 -4.24
C SER A 155 -1.05 8.77 -3.69
N PRO A 156 -2.23 8.79 -4.32
CA PRO A 156 -3.32 7.91 -3.92
C PRO A 156 -2.96 6.45 -4.22
N VAL A 157 -3.54 5.54 -3.45
CA VAL A 157 -3.45 4.09 -3.63
C VAL A 157 -4.85 3.62 -4.02
N GLY A 158 -5.09 3.46 -5.32
CA GLY A 158 -6.40 3.09 -5.87
C GLY A 158 -6.65 3.73 -7.23
#